data_AF-A0A3B8WFP6-F1
#
_entry.id   AF-A0A3B8WFP6-F1
#
_cell.length_a   1.000
_cell.length_b   1.000
_cell.length_c   1.000
_cell.angle_alpha   90.00
_cell.angle_beta   90.00
_cell.angle_gamma   90.00
#
_symmetry.space_group_name_H-M   'P 1'
#
loop_
_entity.id
_entity.type
_entity.pdbx_description
1 polymer ?
#
loop_
_entity_poly.entity_id
_entity_poly.type
_entity_poly.pdbx_seq_one_letter_code
_entity_poly.pdbx_strand_id
1 'polypeptide(L)'
;MLDKLFVLSQYVTPQLAVSRLAGRLADSESTPALKNRVIKWFIGRYGVNMSEAAEPDFTAYPTFNAFFTRALKPGARTIDPAPET
;
A
#
# COMPACT_ATOMS: atom_id res chain seq x y z
N MET A 1 19.83 0.43 21.64
CA MET A 1 19.06 -0.28 22.70
C MET A 1 17.61 -0.49 22.28
N LEU A 2 16.94 0.54 21.75
CA LEU A 2 15.61 0.39 21.15
C LEU A 2 15.57 -0.67 20.03
N ASP A 3 16.63 -0.83 19.24
CA ASP A 3 16.66 -1.81 18.14
C ASP A 3 16.50 -3.25 18.64
N LYS A 4 17.15 -3.58 19.76
CA LYS A 4 17.02 -4.91 20.39
C LYS A 4 15.60 -5.13 20.93
N LEU A 5 14.97 -4.09 21.46
CA LEU A 5 13.59 -4.13 21.93
C LEU A 5 12.60 -4.26 20.76
N PHE A 6 12.83 -3.54 19.66
CA PHE A 6 12.04 -3.64 18.44
C PHE A 6 12.13 -5.05 17.82
N VAL A 7 13.34 -5.59 17.71
CA VAL A 7 13.56 -6.97 17.23
C VAL A 7 12.86 -7.98 18.15
N LEU A 8 12.98 -7.83 19.47
CA LEU A 8 12.26 -8.69 20.43
C LEU A 8 10.74 -8.61 20.22
N SER A 9 10.20 -7.42 19.98
CA SER A 9 8.78 -7.25 19.68
C SER A 9 8.35 -7.99 18.40
N GLN A 10 9.20 -8.03 17.37
CA GLN A 10 8.92 -8.77 16.13
C GLN A 10 8.89 -10.29 16.34
N TYR A 11 9.73 -10.82 17.26
CA TYR A 11 9.72 -12.24 17.62
C TYR A 11 8.46 -12.65 18.38
N VAL A 12 7.94 -11.78 19.24
CA VAL A 12 6.73 -12.05 20.04
C VAL A 12 5.45 -11.83 19.21
N THR A 13 5.50 -10.92 18.23
CA THR A 13 4.33 -10.58 17.42
C THR A 13 3.86 -11.79 16.61
N PRO A 14 2.57 -12.16 16.65
CA PRO A 14 2.01 -13.22 15.81
C PRO A 14 1.85 -12.72 14.36
N GLN A 15 2.96 -12.67 13.62
CA GLN A 15 3.05 -12.03 12.30
C GLN A 15 1.98 -12.53 11.31
N LEU A 16 1.68 -13.82 11.30
CA LEU A 16 0.66 -14.40 10.43
C LEU A 16 -0.76 -13.91 10.78
N ALA A 17 -1.08 -13.76 12.07
CA ALA A 17 -2.37 -13.25 12.50
C ALA A 17 -2.52 -11.77 12.15
N VAL A 18 -1.46 -10.98 12.37
CA VAL A 18 -1.42 -9.56 11.97
C VAL A 18 -1.59 -9.42 10.46
N SER A 19 -0.88 -10.20 9.66
CA SER A 19 -0.99 -10.19 8.20
C SER A 19 -2.40 -10.55 7.73
N ARG A 20 -3.01 -11.60 8.28
CA ARG A 20 -4.37 -12.02 7.91
C ARG A 20 -5.41 -10.98 8.29
N LEU A 21 -5.29 -10.36 9.48
CA LEU A 21 -6.20 -9.29 9.90
C LEU A 21 -6.07 -8.07 9.00
N ALA A 22 -4.83 -7.64 8.71
CA ALA A 22 -4.57 -6.53 7.82
C ALA A 22 -5.13 -6.79 6.42
N GLY A 23 -4.94 -7.99 5.86
CA GLY A 23 -5.51 -8.38 4.56
C GLY A 23 -7.04 -8.31 4.55
N ARG A 24 -7.70 -8.91 5.55
CA ARG A 24 -9.18 -8.85 5.65
C ARG A 24 -9.72 -7.42 5.76
N LEU A 25 -9.02 -6.54 6.46
CA LEU A 25 -9.40 -5.12 6.55
C LEU A 25 -9.11 -4.39 5.23
N ALA A 26 -8.00 -4.71 4.58
CA ALA A 26 -7.58 -4.10 3.32
C ALA A 26 -8.48 -4.48 2.14
N ASP A 27 -9.10 -5.67 2.17
CA ASP A 27 -10.07 -6.18 1.19
C ASP A 27 -11.53 -5.81 1.52
N SER A 28 -11.79 -5.21 2.69
CA SER A 28 -13.16 -4.87 3.07
C SER A 28 -13.67 -3.63 2.33
N GLU A 29 -14.77 -3.81 1.59
CA GLU A 29 -15.52 -2.72 0.95
C GLU A 29 -16.57 -2.09 1.88
N SER A 30 -16.79 -2.70 3.06
CA SER A 30 -17.92 -2.37 3.94
C SER A 30 -17.84 -0.99 4.60
N THR A 31 -16.73 -0.26 4.45
CA THR A 31 -16.58 1.07 5.06
C THR A 31 -15.75 2.01 4.18
N PRO A 32 -16.34 2.62 3.14
CA PRO A 32 -15.64 3.52 2.21
C PRO A 32 -14.95 4.70 2.91
N ALA A 33 -15.58 5.29 3.93
CA ALA A 33 -15.01 6.39 4.70
C ALA A 33 -13.73 6.00 5.48
N LEU A 34 -13.68 4.77 6.02
CA LEU A 34 -12.50 4.28 6.73
C LEU A 34 -11.35 4.02 5.75
N LYS A 35 -11.63 3.30 4.65
CA LYS A 35 -10.67 3.02 3.59
C LYS A 35 -10.10 4.31 2.99
N ASN A 36 -10.94 5.31 2.70
CA ASN A 36 -10.49 6.60 2.16
C ASN A 36 -9.62 7.38 3.16
N ARG A 37 -9.90 7.33 4.46
CA ARG A 37 -9.03 7.93 5.48
C ARG A 37 -7.67 7.24 5.56
N VAL A 38 -7.65 5.90 5.55
CA VAL A 38 -6.42 5.12 5.58
C VAL A 38 -5.57 5.39 4.35
N ILE A 39 -6.17 5.42 3.15
CA ILE A 39 -5.45 5.74 1.91
C ILE A 39 -4.89 7.17 1.94
N LYS A 40 -5.71 8.16 2.32
CA LYS A 40 -5.26 9.56 2.42
C LYS A 40 -4.08 9.71 3.39
N TRP A 41 -4.15 9.04 4.54
CA TRP A 41 -3.04 8.99 5.49
C TRP A 41 -1.80 8.32 4.87
N PHE A 42 -1.98 7.19 4.18
CA PHE A 42 -0.89 6.46 3.53
C PHE A 42 -0.18 7.31 2.47
N ILE A 43 -0.94 8.04 1.64
CA ILE A 43 -0.40 8.98 0.65
C ILE A 43 0.50 10.02 1.32
N GLY A 44 0.00 10.67 2.38
CA GLY A 44 0.77 11.69 3.11
C GLY A 44 1.97 11.13 3.86
N ARG A 45 1.85 9.94 4.46
CA ARG A 45 2.89 9.32 5.28
C ARG A 45 4.07 8.78 4.47
N TYR A 46 3.81 8.28 3.26
CA TYR A 46 4.80 7.65 2.39
C TYR A 46 5.13 8.46 1.13
N GLY A 47 4.51 9.63 0.93
CA GLY A 47 4.78 10.48 -0.23
C GLY A 47 4.35 9.82 -1.55
N VAL A 48 3.22 9.12 -1.54
CA VAL A 48 2.75 8.38 -2.73
C VAL A 48 2.42 9.36 -3.86
N ASN A 49 3.13 9.25 -4.99
CA ASN A 49 2.84 10.08 -6.15
C ASN A 49 1.58 9.58 -6.89
N MET A 50 0.46 10.29 -6.71
CA MET A 50 -0.80 9.99 -7.40
C MET A 50 -0.85 10.52 -8.84
N SER A 51 0.07 11.40 -9.26
CA SER A 51 0.11 11.88 -10.64
C SER A 51 0.54 10.79 -11.62
N GLU A 52 1.25 9.77 -11.15
CA GLU A 52 1.69 8.60 -11.92
C GLU A 52 0.65 7.48 -11.94
N ALA A 53 -0.33 7.50 -11.05
CA ALA A 53 -1.40 6.50 -11.03
C ALA A 53 -2.30 6.65 -12.27
N ALA A 54 -2.75 5.53 -12.83
CA ALA A 54 -3.70 5.52 -13.94
C ALA A 54 -5.05 6.15 -13.53
N GLU A 55 -5.47 5.91 -12.28
CA GLU A 55 -6.58 6.60 -11.63
C GLU A 55 -6.02 7.53 -10.53
N PRO A 56 -6.00 8.86 -10.74
CA PRO A 56 -5.49 9.80 -9.76
C PRO A 56 -6.39 9.98 -8.53
N ASP A 57 -7.70 9.74 -8.65
CA ASP A 57 -8.64 9.87 -7.53
C ASP A 57 -8.56 8.66 -6.60
N PHE A 58 -7.98 8.85 -5.42
CA PHE A 58 -7.83 7.80 -4.42
C PHE A 58 -9.17 7.28 -3.86
N THR A 59 -10.26 8.03 -4.02
CA THR A 59 -11.59 7.63 -3.58
C THR A 59 -12.26 6.64 -4.53
N ALA A 60 -11.81 6.59 -5.80
CA ALA A 60 -12.35 5.70 -6.83
C ALA A 60 -12.01 4.21 -6.62
N TYR A 61 -10.96 3.90 -5.84
CA TYR A 61 -10.64 2.50 -5.53
C TYR A 61 -11.72 1.88 -4.61
N PRO A 62 -12.13 0.62 -4.79
CA PRO A 62 -13.12 -0.01 -3.92
C PRO A 62 -12.54 -0.38 -2.54
N THR A 63 -11.26 -0.78 -2.51
CA THR A 63 -10.58 -1.28 -1.30
C THR A 63 -9.19 -0.65 -1.12
N PHE A 64 -8.55 -0.86 0.03
CA PHE A 64 -7.16 -0.44 0.21
C PHE A 64 -6.23 -1.27 -0.67
N ASN A 65 -6.48 -2.57 -0.81
CA ASN A 65 -5.69 -3.43 -1.67
C ASN A 65 -5.75 -3.01 -3.14
N ALA A 66 -6.93 -2.61 -3.65
CA ALA A 66 -7.06 -2.07 -5.00
C ALA A 66 -6.22 -0.78 -5.22
N PHE A 67 -6.12 0.06 -4.19
CA PHE A 67 -5.22 1.22 -4.22
C PHE A 67 -3.73 0.82 -4.12
N PHE A 68 -3.42 -0.19 -3.31
CA PHE A 68 -2.05 -0.67 -3.10
C PHE A 68 -1.46 -1.27 -4.38
N THR A 69 -2.28 -2.00 -5.15
CA THR A 69 -1.91 -2.58 -6.45
C THR A 69 -2.30 -1.70 -7.64
N ARG A 70 -2.53 -0.40 -7.42
CA ARG A 70 -2.97 0.52 -8.48
C ARG A 70 -2.06 0.46 -9.71
N ALA A 71 -2.70 0.49 -10.88
CA ALA A 71 -1.98 0.64 -12.14
C ALA A 71 -1.31 2.02 -12.22
N LEU A 72 -0.12 2.06 -12.82
CA LEU A 72 0.53 3.30 -13.23
C LEU A 72 0.10 3.69 -14.65
N LYS A 73 0.25 4.95 -15.00
CA LYS A 73 0.04 5.44 -16.37
C LYS A 73 0.96 4.71 -17.35
N PRO A 74 0.50 4.42 -18.58
CA PRO A 74 1.37 3.93 -19.64
C PRO A 74 2.58 4.85 -19.82
N GLY A 75 3.78 4.27 -19.98
CA GLY A 75 5.02 5.02 -20.13
C GLY A 75 5.59 5.65 -18.85
N ALA A 76 4.92 5.54 -17.69
CA ALA A 76 5.47 6.04 -16.42
C ALA A 76 6.75 5.30 -15.98
N ARG A 77 6.96 4.09 -16.50
CA ARG A 77 8.16 3.29 -16.31
C ARG A 77 8.58 2.76 -17.68
N THR A 78 9.55 3.43 -18.30
CA THR A 78 10.19 2.97 -19.53
C THR A 78 11.14 1.82 -19.19
N ILE A 79 10.97 0.69 -19.87
CA ILE A 79 11.88 -0.45 -19.77
C ILE A 79 13.10 -0.14 -20.63
N ASP A 80 14.30 -0.40 -20.14
CA ASP A 80 15.53 -0.24 -20.92
C ASP A 80 15.49 -1.20 -22.13
N PRO A 81 15.63 -0.70 -23.37
CA PRO A 81 15.62 -1.53 -24.56
C PRO A 81 16.90 -2.35 -24.77
N ALA A 82 18.00 -2.02 -24.08
CA ALA A 82 19.28 -2.71 -24.27
C ALA A 82 19.31 -4.04 -23.50
N PRO A 83 19.61 -5.17 -24.16
CA PRO A 83 20.08 -6.34 -23.44
C PRO A 83 21.50 -6.03 -22.93
N GLU A 84 21.69 -5.98 -21.61
CA GLU A 84 23.04 -5.92 -21.03
C GLU A 84 23.75 -7.24 -21.35
N THR A 85 24.65 -7.21 -22.33
CA THR A 85 25.58 -8.31 -22.68
C THR A 85 26.93 -8.10 -22.02
#